data_AF-U9T032-F1
#
_entry.id   AF-U9T032-F1
#
_cell.length_a   1.000
_cell.length_b   1.000
_cell.length_c   1.000
_cell.angle_alpha   90.00
_cell.angle_beta   90.00
_cell.angle_gamma   90.00
#
_symmetry.space_group_name_H-M   'P 1'
#
loop_
_entity.id
_entity.type
_entity.pdbx_description
1 polymer ?
#
loop_
_entity_poly.entity_id
_entity_poly.type
_entity_poly.pdbx_seq_one_letter_code
_entity_poly.pdbx_strand_id
1 'polypeptide(L)'
;KRASLTLAQKHEICLKKVTEPSLKNKELAKLFDVSEGCISSTLKNSQKWLEIDPQAPEAKGKRQVRVIFPEIEEALTLWVLKALENSVDISDQVLHEKAMMFASLYKIENFKGSNG
;
A
#
# COMPACT_ATOMS: atom_id res chain seq x y z
N LYS A 1 6.54 -19.98 14.88
CA LYS A 1 6.98 -18.89 13.96
C LYS A 1 5.72 -18.17 13.48
N ARG A 2 5.58 -16.84 13.66
CA ARG A 2 4.40 -16.11 13.15
C ARG A 2 4.61 -15.84 11.65
N ALA A 3 3.88 -16.54 10.79
CA ALA A 3 3.84 -16.24 9.37
C ALA A 3 3.07 -14.93 9.15
N SER A 4 3.58 -14.08 8.27
CA SER A 4 2.99 -12.77 7.97
C SER A 4 2.68 -12.71 6.48
N LEU A 5 1.41 -12.59 6.14
CA LEU A 5 0.94 -12.53 4.75
C LEU A 5 1.23 -11.15 4.13
N THR A 6 1.64 -11.15 2.87
CA THR A 6 1.69 -9.94 2.03
C THR A 6 0.28 -9.49 1.68
N LEU A 7 0.13 -8.25 1.19
CA LEU A 7 -1.16 -7.76 0.72
C LEU A 7 -1.65 -8.56 -0.49
N ALA A 8 -0.76 -8.92 -1.42
CA ALA A 8 -1.09 -9.80 -2.54
C ALA A 8 -1.61 -11.17 -2.08
N GLN A 9 -0.99 -11.79 -1.07
CA GLN A 9 -1.47 -13.07 -0.52
C GLN A 9 -2.84 -12.92 0.16
N LYS A 10 -3.08 -11.81 0.87
CA LYS A 10 -4.40 -11.54 1.48
C LYS A 10 -5.48 -11.36 0.42
N HIS A 11 -5.17 -10.64 -0.66
CA HIS A 11 -6.06 -10.51 -1.82
C HIS A 11 -6.36 -11.89 -2.41
N GLU A 12 -5.34 -12.71 -2.66
CA GLU A 12 -5.49 -14.06 -3.23
C GLU A 12 -6.34 -14.98 -2.35
N ILE A 13 -6.14 -14.97 -1.03
CA ILE A 13 -6.97 -15.73 -0.08
C ILE A 13 -8.44 -15.34 -0.20
N CYS A 14 -8.72 -14.03 -0.27
CA CYS A 14 -10.09 -13.54 -0.38
C CYS A 14 -10.69 -13.87 -1.74
N LEU A 15 -9.91 -13.73 -2.82
CA LEU A 15 -10.33 -14.08 -4.17
C LEU A 15 -10.69 -15.55 -4.27
N LYS A 16 -9.81 -16.46 -3.79
CA LYS A 16 -10.07 -17.91 -3.74
C LYS A 16 -11.34 -18.23 -2.96
N LYS A 17 -11.60 -17.52 -1.86
CA LYS A 17 -12.81 -17.73 -1.06
C LYS A 17 -14.09 -17.26 -1.75
N VAL A 18 -13.99 -16.23 -2.60
CA VAL A 18 -15.10 -15.73 -3.43
C VAL A 18 -15.36 -16.66 -4.61
N THR A 19 -14.30 -17.13 -5.29
CA THR A 19 -14.42 -18.05 -6.43
C THR A 19 -14.87 -19.45 -6.00
N GLU A 20 -14.42 -19.91 -4.83
CA GLU A 20 -14.68 -21.25 -4.29
C GLU A 20 -15.18 -21.15 -2.85
N PRO A 21 -16.46 -20.80 -2.62
CA PRO A 21 -17.00 -20.62 -1.27
C PRO A 21 -16.99 -21.90 -0.43
N SER A 22 -17.04 -23.08 -1.07
CA SER A 22 -16.95 -24.41 -0.43
C SER A 22 -15.58 -24.73 0.16
N LEU A 23 -14.52 -24.02 -0.24
CA LEU A 23 -13.15 -24.27 0.19
C LEU A 23 -13.02 -24.02 1.70
N LYS A 24 -12.44 -24.98 2.44
CA LYS A 24 -12.37 -24.86 3.91
C LYS A 24 -11.20 -23.97 4.31
N ASN A 25 -11.37 -23.21 5.40
CA ASN A 25 -10.29 -22.38 5.95
C ASN A 25 -9.03 -23.21 6.30
N LYS A 26 -9.21 -24.48 6.65
CA LYS A 26 -8.11 -25.44 6.90
C LYS A 26 -7.29 -25.76 5.65
N GLU A 27 -7.91 -25.77 4.47
CA GLU A 27 -7.22 -26.01 3.19
C GLU A 27 -6.45 -24.76 2.77
N LEU A 28 -7.07 -23.58 2.91
CA LEU A 28 -6.38 -22.30 2.72
C LEU A 28 -5.19 -22.15 3.67
N ALA A 29 -5.35 -22.52 4.93
CA ALA A 29 -4.28 -22.49 5.93
C ALA A 29 -3.07 -23.33 5.49
N LYS A 30 -3.29 -24.53 4.95
CA LYS A 30 -2.24 -25.39 4.40
C LYS A 30 -1.61 -24.79 3.15
N LEU A 31 -2.42 -24.24 2.24
CA LEU A 31 -1.95 -23.69 0.97
C LEU A 31 -0.99 -22.50 1.17
N PHE A 32 -1.29 -21.65 2.15
CA PHE A 32 -0.51 -20.45 2.44
C PHE A 32 0.48 -20.62 3.61
N ASP A 33 0.62 -21.83 4.17
CA ASP A 33 1.43 -22.13 5.35
C ASP A 33 1.17 -21.19 6.54
N VAL A 34 -0.11 -20.98 6.86
CA VAL A 34 -0.56 -20.12 7.97
C VAL A 34 -1.57 -20.85 8.86
N SER A 35 -1.87 -20.28 10.03
CA SER A 35 -2.91 -20.82 10.91
C SER A 35 -4.32 -20.52 10.39
N GLU A 36 -5.29 -21.36 10.73
CA GLU A 36 -6.71 -21.13 10.41
C GLU A 36 -7.23 -19.80 10.99
N GLY A 37 -6.69 -19.36 12.13
CA GLY A 37 -6.98 -18.06 12.71
C GLY A 37 -6.46 -16.89 11.86
N CYS A 38 -5.32 -17.06 11.18
CA CYS A 38 -4.79 -16.07 10.24
C CYS A 38 -5.68 -15.95 8.99
N ILE A 39 -6.16 -17.07 8.46
CA ILE A 39 -7.14 -17.05 7.36
C ILE A 39 -8.43 -16.35 7.81
N SER A 40 -8.98 -16.74 8.96
CA SER A 40 -10.24 -16.18 9.47
C SER A 40 -10.13 -14.66 9.72
N SER A 41 -9.02 -14.18 10.29
CA SER A 41 -8.79 -12.74 10.49
C SER A 41 -8.55 -11.97 9.18
N THR A 42 -7.96 -12.61 8.18
CA THR A 42 -7.82 -12.05 6.83
C THR A 42 -9.20 -11.90 6.18
N LEU A 43 -10.01 -12.96 6.17
CA LEU A 43 -11.35 -12.98 5.59
C LEU A 43 -12.33 -12.00 6.26
N LYS A 44 -12.17 -11.69 7.55
CA LYS A 44 -12.96 -10.64 8.22
C LYS A 44 -12.85 -9.27 7.56
N ASN A 45 -11.73 -8.99 6.90
CA ASN A 45 -11.49 -7.74 6.18
C ASN A 45 -11.42 -8.00 4.66
N SER A 46 -12.17 -8.99 4.15
CA SER A 46 -12.08 -9.44 2.76
C SER A 46 -12.27 -8.33 1.75
N GLN A 47 -13.29 -7.48 1.94
CA GLN A 47 -13.59 -6.35 1.06
C GLN A 47 -12.36 -5.44 0.88
N LYS A 48 -11.71 -5.07 2.00
CA LYS A 48 -10.48 -4.28 1.99
C LYS A 48 -9.35 -4.95 1.19
N TRP A 49 -9.20 -6.27 1.28
CA TRP A 49 -8.13 -6.96 0.59
C TRP A 49 -8.42 -7.16 -0.90
N LEU A 50 -9.68 -7.26 -1.30
CA LEU A 50 -10.13 -7.35 -2.69
C LEU A 50 -9.97 -6.04 -3.46
N GLU A 51 -9.97 -4.90 -2.76
CA GLU A 51 -9.74 -3.57 -3.35
C GLU A 51 -8.26 -3.32 -3.69
N ILE A 52 -7.33 -4.15 -3.22
CA ILE A 52 -5.90 -4.00 -3.48
C ILE A 52 -5.56 -4.60 -4.83
N ASP A 53 -4.91 -3.83 -5.70
CA ASP A 53 -4.28 -4.37 -6.91
C ASP A 53 -3.10 -5.28 -6.53
N PRO A 54 -3.17 -6.61 -6.78
CA PRO A 54 -2.10 -7.53 -6.43
C PRO A 54 -0.84 -7.36 -7.30
N GLN A 55 -0.91 -6.67 -8.44
CA GLN A 55 0.24 -6.41 -9.32
C GLN A 55 0.99 -5.14 -8.93
N ALA A 56 0.39 -4.28 -8.10
CA ALA A 56 1.01 -3.06 -7.63
C ALA A 56 2.27 -3.38 -6.79
N PRO A 57 3.37 -2.60 -6.92
CA PRO A 57 4.59 -2.81 -6.13
C PRO A 57 4.33 -2.87 -4.61
N GLU A 58 3.38 -2.08 -4.12
CA GLU A 58 2.95 -2.00 -2.72
C GLU A 58 2.34 -3.32 -2.23
N ALA A 59 1.78 -4.13 -3.12
CA ALA A 59 1.14 -5.39 -2.77
C ALA A 59 2.13 -6.44 -2.25
N LYS A 60 3.43 -6.30 -2.57
CA LYS A 60 4.53 -7.09 -2.01
C LYS A 60 4.76 -6.79 -0.52
N GLY A 61 4.33 -5.61 -0.07
CA GLY A 61 4.35 -5.22 1.33
C GLY A 61 3.41 -6.07 2.19
N LYS A 62 3.62 -6.03 3.51
CA LYS A 62 2.77 -6.72 4.50
C LYS A 62 1.70 -5.80 5.10
N ARG A 63 1.90 -4.48 4.97
CA ARG A 63 1.05 -3.42 5.48
C ARG A 63 0.71 -2.48 4.33
N GLN A 64 -0.54 -2.05 4.28
CA GLN A 64 -0.95 -0.99 3.39
C GLN A 64 -0.33 0.31 3.92
N VAL A 65 0.48 0.96 3.08
CA VAL A 65 0.98 2.30 3.37
C VAL A 65 -0.22 3.23 3.27
N ARG A 66 -0.54 3.93 4.36
CA ARG A 66 -1.54 4.98 4.30
C ARG A 66 -0.86 6.22 3.75
N VAL A 67 -1.31 6.67 2.60
CA VAL A 67 -0.99 8.01 2.13
C VAL A 67 -1.74 8.99 3.03
N ILE A 68 -1.00 9.75 3.83
CA ILE A 68 -1.58 10.68 4.82
C ILE A 68 -2.00 11.99 4.13
N PHE A 69 -1.28 12.39 3.07
CA PHE A 69 -1.46 13.65 2.36
C PHE A 69 -1.52 13.40 0.84
N PRO A 70 -2.63 12.82 0.33
CA PRO A 70 -2.73 12.42 -1.07
C PRO A 70 -2.54 13.59 -2.04
N GLU A 71 -3.00 14.79 -1.68
CA GLU A 71 -2.84 16.00 -2.49
C GLU A 71 -1.37 16.39 -2.65
N ILE A 72 -0.57 16.22 -1.59
CA ILE A 72 0.87 16.51 -1.62
C ILE A 72 1.60 15.44 -2.46
N GLU A 73 1.29 14.17 -2.26
CA GLU A 73 1.90 13.07 -3.03
C GLU A 73 1.59 13.17 -4.53
N GLU A 74 0.35 13.51 -4.91
CA GLU A 74 -0.04 13.70 -6.30
C GLU A 74 0.72 14.87 -6.94
N ALA A 75 0.77 16.02 -6.27
CA ALA A 75 1.48 17.20 -6.75
C ALA A 75 3.00 16.96 -6.88
N LEU A 76 3.59 16.26 -5.90
CA LEU A 76 5.00 15.85 -5.95
C LEU A 76 5.26 14.89 -7.10
N THR A 77 4.41 13.88 -7.30
CA THR A 77 4.57 12.90 -8.38
C THR A 77 4.58 13.59 -9.74
N LEU A 78 3.62 14.49 -10.00
CA LEU A 78 3.57 15.27 -11.25
C LEU A 78 4.81 16.16 -11.42
N TRP A 79 5.27 16.79 -10.34
CA TRP A 79 6.45 17.64 -10.39
C TRP A 79 7.73 16.83 -10.65
N VAL A 80 7.90 15.67 -10.01
CA VAL A 80 9.04 14.77 -10.22
C VAL A 80 9.04 14.23 -11.64
N LEU A 81 7.90 13.78 -12.17
CA LEU A 81 7.80 13.33 -13.56
C LEU A 81 8.27 14.41 -14.54
N LYS A 82 7.82 15.66 -14.35
CA LYS A 82 8.26 16.78 -15.18
C LYS A 82 9.75 17.09 -15.01
N ALA A 83 10.30 17.00 -13.81
CA ALA A 83 11.73 17.21 -13.59
C ALA A 83 12.58 16.13 -14.27
N LEU A 84 12.15 14.86 -14.21
CA LEU A 84 12.79 13.73 -14.89
C LEU A 84 12.74 13.88 -16.42
N GLU A 85 11.61 14.32 -16.99
CA GLU A 85 11.49 14.62 -18.42
C GLU A 85 12.50 15.69 -18.88
N ASN A 86 12.81 16.65 -18.00
CA ASN A 86 13.80 17.70 -18.25
C ASN A 86 15.22 17.30 -17.83
N SER A 87 15.45 16.03 -17.49
CA SER A 87 16.75 15.50 -17.03
C SER A 87 17.35 16.28 -15.85
N VAL A 88 16.48 16.76 -14.94
CA VAL A 88 16.89 17.47 -13.73
C VAL A 88 17.06 16.46 -12.60
N ASP A 89 18.26 16.41 -12.03
CA ASP A 89 18.52 15.62 -10.83
C ASP A 89 17.85 16.26 -9.62
N ILE A 90 17.01 15.48 -8.94
CA ILE A 90 16.27 15.91 -7.75
C ILE A 90 16.99 15.35 -6.52
N SER A 91 17.53 16.24 -5.69
CA SER A 91 18.05 15.85 -4.38
C SER A 91 16.92 15.73 -3.36
N ASP A 92 17.16 14.96 -2.30
CA ASP A 92 16.21 14.79 -1.19
C ASP A 92 15.83 16.14 -0.56
N GLN A 93 16.78 17.08 -0.48
CA GLN A 93 16.53 18.43 0.02
C GLN A 93 15.55 19.19 -0.87
N VAL A 94 15.75 19.17 -2.20
CA VAL A 94 14.85 19.85 -3.14
C VAL A 94 13.46 19.23 -3.09
N LEU A 95 13.38 17.89 -2.99
CA LEU A 95 12.12 17.18 -2.85
C LEU A 95 11.38 17.59 -1.56
N HIS A 96 12.10 17.67 -0.44
CA HIS A 96 11.54 18.12 0.84
C HIS A 96 11.04 19.56 0.78
N GLU A 97 11.83 20.48 0.24
CA GLU A 97 11.44 21.89 0.06
C GLU A 97 10.18 21.99 -0.82
N LYS A 98 10.10 21.19 -1.89
CA LYS A 98 8.92 21.16 -2.75
C LYS A 98 7.68 20.63 -2.03
N ALA A 99 7.84 19.60 -1.21
CA ALA A 99 6.75 19.05 -0.40
C ALA A 99 6.20 20.09 0.58
N MET A 100 7.08 20.85 1.24
CA MET A 100 6.71 21.94 2.14
C MET A 100 5.99 23.08 1.40
N MET A 101 6.43 23.42 0.18
CA MET A 101 5.72 24.38 -0.67
C MET A 101 4.30 23.91 -1.01
N PHE A 102 4.12 22.65 -1.40
CA PHE A 102 2.79 22.10 -1.68
C PHE A 102 1.90 22.05 -0.42
N ALA A 103 2.45 21.68 0.73
CA ALA A 103 1.74 21.74 2.00
C ALA A 103 1.23 23.15 2.30
N SER A 104 2.08 24.17 2.14
CA SER A 104 1.69 25.57 2.32
C SER A 104 0.61 25.98 1.32
N LEU A 105 0.75 25.62 0.04
CA LEU A 105 -0.21 25.92 -1.02
C LEU A 105 -1.59 25.31 -0.74
N TYR A 106 -1.63 24.06 -0.26
CA TYR A 106 -2.85 23.35 0.11
C TYR A 106 -3.35 23.68 1.52
N LYS A 107 -2.66 24.57 2.25
CA LYS A 107 -2.99 24.95 3.63
C LYS A 107 -3.03 23.76 4.60
N ILE A 108 -2.11 22.81 4.41
CA ILE A 108 -1.95 21.64 5.27
C ILE A 108 -0.93 21.98 6.35
N GLU A 109 -1.41 22.43 7.51
CA GLU A 109 -0.55 22.91 8.62
C GLU A 109 0.16 21.78 9.38
N ASN A 110 -0.36 20.55 9.28
CA ASN A 110 0.17 19.40 10.01
C ASN A 110 1.27 18.63 9.26
N PHE A 111 1.64 19.08 8.06
CA PHE A 111 2.71 18.48 7.28
C PHE A 111 4.07 18.99 7.77
N LYS A 112 4.96 18.07 8.16
CA LYS A 112 6.31 18.41 8.65
C LYS A 112 7.43 17.96 7.72
N GLY A 113 7.08 17.35 6.58
CA GLY A 113 8.02 16.61 5.74
C GLY A 113 8.61 15.38 6.45
N SER A 114 9.05 14.36 5.71
CA SER A 114 9.88 13.31 6.33
C SER A 114 11.31 13.80 6.42
N ASN A 115 11.97 13.54 7.54
CA ASN A 115 13.42 13.50 7.61
C ASN A 115 13.79 12.14 7.02
N GLY A 116 14.44 12.13 5.84
CA GLY A 116 14.81 10.89 5.13
C GLY A 116 15.49 9.85 6.02
#